data_AF-A0A0S3KBR5-F1
#
_entry.id   AF-A0A0S3KBR5-F1
#
_cell.length_a   1.000
_cell.length_b   1.000
_cell.length_c   1.000
_cell.angle_alpha   90.00
_cell.angle_beta   90.00
_cell.angle_gamma   90.00
#
_symmetry.space_group_name_H-M   'P 1'
#
loop_
_entity.id
_entity.type
_entity.pdbx_description
1 polymer ?
#
loop_
_entity_poly.entity_id
_entity_poly.type
_entity_poly.pdbx_seq_one_letter_code
_entity_poly.pdbx_strand_id
1 'polypeptide(L)'
;MFDFLKKKKKNVMKVEVEEVLTEEEKTEMRKKIAEITLEINRSQLTETVLAGKCEEAGLLLAQLNEIDSAITSLEKSQSYQNSIGQGYKKLMSLYNQKRAEAARNGDDAGIEQWMNKMDDMRQIAKKVTISGQ
;
A
#
# COMPACT_ATOMS: atom_id res chain seq x y z
N MET A 1 28.61 -25.38 -34.65
CA MET A 1 27.22 -25.41 -34.14
C MET A 1 27.30 -25.35 -32.62
N PHE A 2 26.42 -24.59 -32.00
CA PHE A 2 26.55 -23.96 -30.68
C PHE A 2 26.62 -24.95 -29.52
N ASP A 3 27.61 -24.80 -28.63
CA ASP A 3 27.50 -25.24 -27.23
C ASP A 3 27.93 -24.11 -26.30
N PHE A 4 26.93 -23.37 -25.85
CA PHE A 4 27.05 -22.21 -24.98
C PHE A 4 27.37 -22.64 -23.54
N LEU A 5 28.50 -22.16 -23.04
CA LEU A 5 29.00 -22.22 -21.67
C LEU A 5 27.90 -22.06 -20.60
N LYS A 6 27.72 -23.10 -19.77
CA LYS A 6 26.98 -23.04 -18.50
C LYS A 6 27.71 -22.14 -17.49
N LYS A 7 27.38 -20.85 -17.47
CA LYS A 7 27.67 -19.97 -16.31
C LYS A 7 26.64 -20.25 -15.22
N LYS A 8 27.07 -20.85 -14.11
CA LYS A 8 26.33 -20.85 -12.84
C LYS A 8 26.09 -19.39 -12.42
N LYS A 9 24.87 -18.91 -12.60
CA LYS A 9 24.41 -17.66 -12.00
C LYS A 9 24.38 -17.86 -10.48
N LYS A 10 25.37 -17.27 -9.82
CA LYS A 10 25.37 -17.02 -8.38
C LYS A 10 24.09 -16.20 -8.11
N ASN A 11 23.13 -16.82 -7.47
CA ASN A 11 21.90 -16.18 -7.03
C ASN A 11 22.30 -15.18 -5.95
N VAL A 12 22.55 -13.93 -6.38
CA VAL A 12 22.70 -12.80 -5.46
C VAL A 12 21.28 -12.53 -4.99
N MET A 13 20.91 -13.19 -3.89
CA MET A 13 19.79 -12.76 -3.06
C MET A 13 20.08 -11.30 -2.73
N LYS A 14 19.36 -10.39 -3.38
CA LYS A 14 19.12 -9.07 -2.82
C LYS A 14 18.38 -9.35 -1.52
N VAL A 15 19.14 -9.44 -0.44
CA VAL A 15 18.61 -9.16 0.88
C VAL A 15 18.23 -7.69 0.79
N GLU A 16 16.96 -7.44 0.46
CA GLU A 16 16.32 -6.19 0.85
C GLU A 16 16.54 -6.12 2.35
N VAL A 17 17.50 -5.28 2.75
CA VAL A 17 17.63 -4.85 4.13
C VAL A 17 16.33 -4.12 4.38
N GLU A 18 15.34 -4.82 4.94
CA GLU A 18 14.26 -4.15 5.66
C GLU A 18 14.99 -3.24 6.65
N GLU A 19 14.94 -1.92 6.42
CA GLU A 19 15.42 -0.95 7.39
C GLU A 19 14.68 -1.25 8.69
N VAL A 20 15.37 -1.89 9.63
CA VAL A 20 14.79 -2.28 10.91
C VAL A 20 14.60 -0.98 11.69
N LEU A 21 13.38 -0.43 11.64
CA LEU A 21 12.98 0.70 12.45
C LEU A 21 13.31 0.41 13.92
N THR A 22 13.94 1.38 14.57
CA THR A 22 14.15 1.37 16.01
C THR A 22 12.81 1.41 16.75
N GLU A 23 12.78 0.91 17.99
CA GLU A 23 11.56 0.97 18.80
C GLU A 23 11.12 2.43 19.06
N GLU A 24 12.07 3.35 19.15
CA GLU A 24 11.82 4.79 19.27
C GLU A 24 11.09 5.33 18.03
N GLU A 25 11.59 5.07 16.82
CA GLU A 25 10.94 5.47 15.56
C GLU A 25 9.54 4.86 15.42
N LYS A 26 9.37 3.59 15.79
CA LYS A 26 8.04 2.95 15.80
C LYS A 26 7.09 3.65 16.75
N THR A 27 7.56 4.02 17.95
CA THR A 27 6.72 4.73 18.94
C THR A 27 6.32 6.12 18.45
N GLU A 28 7.21 6.84 17.79
CA GLU A 28 6.92 8.15 17.20
C GLU A 28 5.90 8.04 16.07
N MET A 29 6.07 7.06 15.17
CA MET A 29 5.09 6.76 14.13
C MET A 29 3.70 6.46 14.71
N ARG A 30 3.63 5.65 15.78
CA ARG A 30 2.35 5.33 16.44
C ARG A 30 1.69 6.56 17.05
N LYS A 31 2.47 7.45 17.68
CA LYS A 31 1.95 8.72 18.20
C LYS A 31 1.37 9.57 17.07
N LYS A 32 2.12 9.70 15.97
CA LYS A 32 1.67 10.46 14.79
C LYS A 32 0.40 9.89 14.18
N ILE A 33 0.28 8.56 14.05
CA ILE A 33 -0.95 7.90 13.59
C ILE A 33 -2.12 8.21 14.52
N ALA A 34 -1.91 8.18 15.84
CA ALA A 34 -2.94 8.49 16.82
C ALA A 34 -3.41 9.95 16.72
N GLU A 35 -2.48 10.90 16.56
CA GLU A 35 -2.78 12.33 16.34
C GLU A 35 -3.60 12.52 15.07
N ILE A 36 -3.17 11.95 13.94
CA ILE A 36 -3.89 12.01 12.67
C ILE A 36 -5.31 11.44 12.82
N THR A 37 -5.45 10.31 13.54
CA THR A 37 -6.75 9.67 13.76
C THR A 37 -7.68 10.56 14.59
N LEU A 38 -7.17 11.21 15.64
CA LEU A 38 -7.94 12.17 16.43
C LEU A 38 -8.38 13.37 15.58
N GLU A 39 -7.52 13.85 14.69
CA GLU A 39 -7.84 14.96 13.80
C GLU A 39 -8.90 14.59 12.75
N ILE A 40 -8.84 13.38 12.18
CA ILE A 40 -9.87 12.86 11.25
C ILE A 40 -11.24 12.82 11.94
N ASN A 41 -11.28 12.50 13.24
CA ASN A 41 -12.52 12.40 14.02
C ASN A 41 -13.05 13.76 14.52
N ARG A 42 -12.31 14.86 14.35
CA ARG A 42 -12.78 16.21 14.68
C ARG A 42 -13.59 16.78 13.50
N SER A 43 -14.65 17.54 13.80
CA SER A 43 -15.62 18.03 12.81
C SER A 43 -15.07 19.10 11.86
N GLN A 44 -15.56 19.05 10.60
CA GLN A 44 -15.38 20.01 9.47
C GLN A 44 -14.05 19.96 8.70
N LEU A 45 -13.50 18.77 8.45
CA LEU A 45 -12.46 18.62 7.42
C LEU A 45 -13.10 18.40 6.04
N THR A 46 -12.54 19.01 4.99
CA THR A 46 -12.94 18.73 3.61
C THR A 46 -12.50 17.34 3.19
N GLU A 47 -13.15 16.75 2.19
CA GLU A 47 -12.77 15.44 1.64
C GLU A 47 -11.30 15.41 1.21
N THR A 48 -10.77 16.47 0.63
CA THR A 48 -9.34 16.59 0.29
C THR A 48 -8.42 16.48 1.49
N VAL A 49 -8.75 17.15 2.60
CA VAL A 49 -7.95 17.07 3.83
C VAL A 49 -8.07 15.69 4.47
N LEU A 50 -9.27 15.11 4.48
CA LEU A 50 -9.49 13.74 4.94
C LEU A 50 -8.69 12.73 4.11
N ALA A 51 -8.69 12.89 2.79
CA ALA A 51 -7.95 12.04 1.87
C ALA A 51 -6.44 12.06 2.17
N GLY A 52 -5.86 13.25 2.34
CA GLY A 52 -4.44 13.41 2.66
C GLY A 52 -4.06 12.82 4.03
N LYS A 53 -4.90 13.03 5.06
CA LYS A 53 -4.67 12.46 6.39
C LYS A 53 -4.78 10.94 6.42
N CYS A 54 -5.77 10.38 5.73
CA CYS A 54 -5.90 8.94 5.58
C CYS A 54 -4.73 8.34 4.78
N GLU A 55 -4.24 9.05 3.76
CA GLU A 55 -3.07 8.64 2.98
C GLU A 55 -1.82 8.59 3.87
N GLU A 56 -1.58 9.65 4.64
CA GLU A 56 -0.44 9.73 5.57
C GLU A 56 -0.48 8.62 6.62
N ALA A 57 -1.63 8.42 7.29
CA ALA A 57 -1.80 7.34 8.26
C ALA A 57 -1.54 5.97 7.62
N GLY A 58 -2.08 5.72 6.43
CA GLY A 58 -1.89 4.45 5.71
C GLY A 58 -0.44 4.18 5.32
N LEU A 59 0.33 5.22 4.95
CA LEU A 59 1.75 5.08 4.64
C LEU A 59 2.58 4.75 5.90
N LEU A 60 2.29 5.39 7.04
CA LEU A 60 2.96 5.11 8.31
C LEU A 60 2.63 3.70 8.81
N LEU A 61 1.36 3.28 8.72
CA LEU A 61 0.94 1.92 9.06
C LEU A 61 1.65 0.88 8.19
N ALA A 62 1.84 1.16 6.90
CA ALA A 62 2.59 0.27 6.01
C ALA A 62 4.08 0.18 6.41
N GLN A 63 4.68 1.27 6.90
CA GLN A 63 6.06 1.26 7.43
C GLN A 63 6.17 0.43 8.72
N LEU A 64 5.13 0.45 9.56
CA LEU A 64 5.02 -0.39 10.75
C LEU A 64 4.65 -1.86 10.47
N ASN A 65 4.53 -2.25 9.19
CA ASN A 65 4.09 -3.57 8.75
C ASN A 65 2.66 -3.93 9.24
N GLU A 66 1.83 -2.94 9.55
CA GLU A 66 0.42 -3.10 9.91
C GLU A 66 -0.45 -3.13 8.64
N ILE A 67 -0.29 -4.19 7.86
CA ILE A 67 -0.78 -4.29 6.48
C ILE A 67 -2.29 -4.05 6.35
N ASP A 68 -3.11 -4.69 7.18
CA ASP A 68 -4.58 -4.58 7.08
C ASP A 68 -5.09 -3.19 7.44
N SER A 69 -4.50 -2.58 8.48
CA SER A 69 -4.77 -1.20 8.88
C SER A 69 -4.34 -0.23 7.77
N ALA A 70 -3.16 -0.45 7.18
CA ALA A 70 -2.63 0.37 6.09
C ALA A 70 -3.56 0.33 4.86
N ILE A 71 -4.01 -0.86 4.45
CA ILE A 71 -4.97 -1.03 3.36
C ILE A 71 -6.25 -0.24 3.65
N THR A 72 -6.83 -0.43 4.84
CA THR A 72 -8.08 0.24 5.24
C THR A 72 -7.95 1.77 5.17
N SER A 73 -6.85 2.32 5.70
CA SER A 73 -6.59 3.77 5.67
C SER A 73 -6.40 4.30 4.24
N LEU A 74 -5.65 3.59 3.40
CA LEU A 74 -5.40 4.00 2.01
C LEU A 74 -6.66 3.88 1.13
N GLU A 75 -7.48 2.85 1.32
CA GLU A 75 -8.80 2.72 0.67
C GLU A 75 -9.70 3.88 1.08
N LYS A 76 -9.72 4.23 2.36
CA LYS A 76 -10.50 5.36 2.86
C LYS A 76 -10.02 6.68 2.24
N SER A 77 -8.72 6.88 2.07
CA SER A 77 -8.17 8.04 1.34
C SER A 77 -8.71 8.12 -0.10
N GLN A 78 -8.65 7.02 -0.85
CA GLN A 78 -9.17 6.98 -2.23
C GLN A 78 -10.68 7.20 -2.30
N SER A 79 -11.44 6.77 -1.27
CA SER A 79 -12.88 7.01 -1.19
C SER A 79 -13.24 8.48 -1.02
N TYR A 80 -12.38 9.27 -0.37
CA TYR A 80 -12.55 10.72 -0.25
C TYR A 80 -12.06 11.47 -1.49
N GLN A 81 -10.89 11.12 -2.00
CA GLN A 81 -10.35 11.73 -3.21
C GLN A 81 -9.43 10.77 -3.95
N ASN A 82 -9.82 10.43 -5.18
CA ASN A 82 -9.00 9.61 -6.06
C ASN A 82 -7.66 10.31 -6.37
N SER A 83 -6.56 9.56 -6.24
CA SER A 83 -5.20 10.04 -6.52
C SER A 83 -4.35 8.88 -7.03
N ILE A 84 -3.37 9.18 -7.89
CA ILE A 84 -2.34 8.23 -8.38
C ILE A 84 -0.97 8.47 -7.73
N GLY A 85 -0.97 9.11 -6.55
CA GLY A 85 0.21 9.47 -5.76
C GLY A 85 0.88 8.31 -5.04
N GLN A 86 1.53 8.61 -3.91
CA GLN A 86 2.31 7.62 -3.15
C GLN A 86 1.43 6.56 -2.49
N GLY A 87 0.32 6.96 -1.88
CA GLY A 87 -0.66 6.08 -1.25
C GLY A 87 -1.27 5.09 -2.23
N TYR A 88 -1.58 5.54 -3.46
CA TYR A 88 -2.03 4.66 -4.54
C TYR A 88 -1.02 3.56 -4.87
N LYS A 89 0.25 3.95 -5.06
CA LYS A 89 1.33 3.00 -5.38
C LYS A 89 1.56 2.03 -4.23
N LYS A 90 1.51 2.52 -2.99
CA LYS A 90 1.62 1.68 -1.80
C LYS A 90 0.46 0.69 -1.73
N LEU A 91 -0.79 1.14 -1.92
CA LEU A 91 -1.97 0.30 -1.89
C LEU A 91 -1.92 -0.81 -2.97
N MET A 92 -1.48 -0.50 -4.19
CA MET A 92 -1.21 -1.50 -5.22
C MET A 92 -0.18 -2.55 -4.78
N SER A 93 0.89 -2.13 -4.09
CA SER A 93 1.88 -3.04 -3.54
C SER A 93 1.29 -3.95 -2.45
N LEU A 94 0.47 -3.40 -1.55
CA LEU A 94 -0.14 -4.14 -0.45
C LEU A 94 -1.16 -5.18 -0.96
N TYR A 95 -1.97 -4.84 -1.97
CA TYR A 95 -2.86 -5.83 -2.61
C TYR A 95 -2.08 -6.96 -3.28
N ASN A 96 -0.98 -6.66 -3.96
CA ASN A 96 -0.13 -7.70 -4.54
C ASN A 96 0.48 -8.62 -3.46
N GLN A 97 0.89 -8.05 -2.32
CA GLN A 97 1.37 -8.82 -1.18
C GLN A 97 0.29 -9.77 -0.65
N LYS A 98 -0.93 -9.26 -0.43
CA LYS A 98 -2.07 -10.07 0.04
C LYS A 98 -2.50 -11.13 -0.97
N ARG A 99 -2.46 -10.82 -2.26
CA ARG A 99 -2.68 -11.81 -3.33
C ARG A 99 -1.63 -12.93 -3.32
N ALA A 100 -0.36 -12.58 -3.12
CA ALA A 100 0.71 -13.57 -3.03
C ALA A 100 0.58 -14.44 -1.76
N GLU A 101 0.14 -13.86 -0.64
CA GLU A 101 -0.18 -14.59 0.58
C GLU A 101 -1.34 -15.58 0.36
N ALA A 102 -2.45 -15.14 -0.23
CA ALA A 102 -3.58 -16.00 -0.57
C ALA A 102 -3.15 -17.18 -1.48
N ALA A 103 -2.33 -16.91 -2.50
CA ALA A 103 -1.80 -17.94 -3.38
C ALA A 103 -0.91 -18.96 -2.67
N ARG A 104 -0.09 -18.52 -1.69
CA ARG A 104 0.73 -19.45 -0.87
C ARG A 104 -0.14 -20.33 0.02
N ASN A 105 -1.27 -19.81 0.49
CA ASN A 105 -2.19 -20.51 1.37
C ASN A 105 -3.24 -21.36 0.61
N GLY A 106 -3.26 -21.31 -0.73
CA GLY A 106 -4.28 -21.99 -1.54
C GLY A 106 -5.68 -21.38 -1.38
N ASP A 107 -5.75 -20.09 -1.05
CA ASP A 107 -7.00 -19.36 -0.87
C ASP A 107 -7.43 -18.69 -2.19
N ASP A 108 -8.14 -19.44 -3.02
CA ASP A 108 -8.62 -18.98 -4.33
C ASP A 108 -9.56 -17.76 -4.21
N ALA A 109 -10.39 -17.71 -3.16
CA ALA A 109 -11.28 -16.58 -2.90
C ALA A 109 -10.49 -15.31 -2.57
N GLY A 110 -9.44 -15.45 -1.75
CA GLY A 110 -8.51 -14.36 -1.46
C GLY A 110 -7.78 -13.87 -2.72
N ILE A 111 -7.33 -14.77 -3.60
CA ILE A 111 -6.69 -14.37 -4.88
C ILE A 111 -7.65 -13.52 -5.72
N GLU A 112 -8.89 -13.97 -5.88
CA GLU A 112 -9.91 -13.26 -6.66
C GLU A 112 -10.25 -11.90 -6.03
N GLN A 113 -10.43 -11.85 -4.71
CA GLN A 113 -10.68 -10.60 -3.98
C GLN A 113 -9.60 -9.56 -4.28
N TRP A 114 -8.33 -9.92 -4.13
CA TRP A 114 -7.23 -8.97 -4.32
C TRP A 114 -7.00 -8.63 -5.80
N MET A 115 -7.34 -9.53 -6.73
CA MET A 115 -7.38 -9.21 -8.16
C MET A 115 -8.43 -8.16 -8.49
N ASN A 116 -9.65 -8.30 -7.98
CA ASN A 116 -10.72 -7.33 -8.20
C ASN A 116 -10.33 -5.95 -7.65
N LYS A 117 -9.71 -5.90 -6.47
CA LYS A 117 -9.16 -4.67 -5.88
C LYS A 117 -8.08 -4.01 -6.76
N MET A 118 -7.24 -4.79 -7.43
CA MET A 118 -6.25 -4.27 -8.39
C MET A 118 -6.92 -3.67 -9.64
N ASP A 119 -8.02 -4.25 -10.11
CA ASP A 119 -8.79 -3.72 -11.23
C ASP A 119 -9.51 -2.41 -10.87
N ASP A 120 -10.07 -2.31 -9.66
CA ASP A 120 -10.63 -1.05 -9.13
C ASP A 120 -9.57 0.07 -9.16
N MET A 121 -8.35 -0.23 -8.74
CA MET A 121 -7.24 0.73 -8.78
C MET A 121 -6.92 1.19 -10.22
N ARG A 122 -6.97 0.29 -11.21
CA ARG A 122 -6.80 0.67 -12.63
C ARG A 122 -7.91 1.60 -13.10
N GLN A 123 -9.15 1.38 -12.64
CA GLN A 123 -10.26 2.29 -12.94
C GLN A 123 -10.06 3.67 -12.30
N ILE A 124 -9.56 3.72 -11.07
CA ILE A 124 -9.17 4.98 -10.41
C ILE A 124 -8.13 5.72 -11.24
N ALA A 125 -7.05 5.04 -11.67
CA ALA A 125 -6.03 5.66 -12.50
C ALA A 125 -6.61 6.21 -13.82
N LYS A 126 -7.46 5.42 -14.50
CA LYS A 126 -8.15 5.86 -15.71
C LYS A 126 -9.01 7.11 -15.45
N LYS A 127 -9.81 7.12 -14.37
CA LYS A 127 -10.65 8.26 -14.00
C LYS A 127 -9.81 9.51 -13.78
N VAL A 128 -8.77 9.43 -12.94
CA VAL A 128 -7.89 10.56 -12.61
C VAL A 128 -7.17 11.09 -13.85
N THR A 129 -6.68 10.22 -14.74
CA THR A 129 -6.00 10.65 -15.97
C THR A 129 -6.94 11.31 -16.98
N ILE A 130 -8.20 10.85 -17.06
CA ILE A 130 -9.20 11.45 -17.97
C ILE A 130 -9.80 12.73 -17.39
N SER A 131 -10.07 12.78 -16.07
CA SER A 131 -10.63 13.95 -15.40
C SER A 131 -9.62 15.06 -15.13
N GLY A 132 -8.32 14.78 -15.30
CA GLY A 132 -7.23 15.75 -15.20
C GLY A 132 -6.93 16.51 -16.51
N GLN A 133 -7.79 16.35 -17.53
CA GLN A 133 -7.77 17.12 -18.79
C GLN A 133 -8.83 18.21 -18.79
#